data_AF-A0A6I9PEM3-F1
#
_entry.id   AF-A0A6I9PEM3-F1
#
_cell.length_a   1.000
_cell.length_b   1.000
_cell.length_c   1.000
_cell.angle_alpha   90.00
_cell.angle_beta   90.00
_cell.angle_gamma   90.00
#
_symmetry.space_group_name_H-M   'P 1'
#
loop_
_entity.id
_entity.type
_entity.pdbx_description
1 polymer ?
#
loop_
_entity_poly.entity_id
_entity_poly.type
_entity_poly.pdbx_seq_one_letter_code
_entity_poly.pdbx_strand_id
1 'polypeptide(L)'
;MLECDLNVPLLIRPSESTRQRAYSLVAQAYTSLAADDFAAFVGYSVEEAVKGVVSQGWQADPATRMVMPKKPGRWQYCSLQLFTSVLLPKLSSLQD
;
A
#
# COMPACT_ATOMS: atom_id res chain seq x y z
N MET A 1 -27.43 20.20 19.19
CA MET A 1 -27.23 19.24 18.09
C MET A 1 -26.76 20.08 16.91
N LEU A 2 -25.44 20.24 16.79
CA LEU A 2 -24.58 19.43 15.91
C LEU A 2 -24.90 19.77 14.46
N GLU A 3 -24.24 20.80 13.92
CA GLU A 3 -23.72 20.79 12.56
C GLU A 3 -22.80 22.00 12.34
N CYS A 4 -21.62 21.70 11.78
CA CYS A 4 -20.79 22.62 10.99
C CYS A 4 -19.89 23.63 11.72
N ASP A 5 -19.33 23.28 12.87
CA ASP A 5 -18.00 23.81 13.19
C ASP A 5 -16.95 22.87 12.58
N LEU A 6 -16.00 23.47 11.88
CA LEU A 6 -14.79 22.86 11.32
C LEU A 6 -14.89 22.20 9.94
N ASN A 7 -15.17 23.06 8.94
CA ASN A 7 -14.53 22.97 7.63
C ASN A 7 -13.02 23.25 7.76
N VAL A 8 -12.29 22.35 8.43
CA VAL A 8 -10.89 22.13 8.06
C VAL A 8 -10.96 21.36 6.75
N PRO A 9 -10.19 21.72 5.71
CA PRO A 9 -10.26 20.99 4.45
C PRO A 9 -10.15 19.48 4.75
N LEU A 10 -11.02 18.66 4.15
CA LEU A 10 -10.96 17.18 4.19
C LEU A 10 -9.59 16.60 3.76
N LEU A 11 -8.67 17.46 3.37
CA LEU A 11 -7.34 17.24 2.83
C LEU A 11 -6.26 17.06 3.92
N ILE A 12 -6.52 17.38 5.19
CA ILE A 12 -5.45 17.43 6.22
C ILE A 12 -5.32 16.12 7.01
N ARG A 13 -6.27 15.19 6.92
CA ARG A 13 -6.14 13.90 7.62
C ARG A 13 -6.90 12.78 6.91
N PRO A 14 -6.24 11.76 6.37
CA PRO A 14 -6.93 10.65 5.72
C PRO A 14 -7.84 9.95 6.73
N SER A 15 -9.08 9.64 6.32
CA SER A 15 -9.98 8.79 7.10
C SER A 15 -9.37 7.40 7.31
N GLU A 16 -9.82 6.66 8.33
CA GLU A 16 -9.32 5.30 8.61
C GLU A 16 -9.50 4.35 7.42
N SER A 17 -10.60 4.50 6.67
CA SER A 17 -10.85 3.80 5.41
C SER A 17 -9.80 4.11 4.33
N THR A 18 -9.32 5.35 4.26
CA THR A 18 -8.28 5.77 3.32
C THR A 18 -6.91 5.24 3.74
N ARG A 19 -6.64 5.21 5.05
CA ARG A 19 -5.41 4.60 5.60
C ARG A 19 -5.34 3.11 5.23
N GLN A 20 -6.40 2.34 5.49
CA GLN A 20 -6.45 0.92 5.17
C GLN A 20 -6.18 0.63 3.67
N ARG A 21 -6.71 1.49 2.80
CA ARG A 21 -6.47 1.41 1.35
C ARG A 21 -5.03 1.74 1.00
N ALA A 22 -4.44 2.76 1.63
CA ALA A 22 -3.03 3.11 1.44
C ALA A 22 -2.10 1.94 1.81
N TYR A 23 -2.35 1.26 2.93
CA TYR A 23 -1.60 0.04 3.30
C TYR A 23 -1.70 -1.03 2.21
N SER A 24 -2.90 -1.28 1.68
CA SER A 24 -3.12 -2.30 0.65
C SER A 24 -2.41 -1.97 -0.67
N LEU A 25 -2.38 -0.69 -1.06
CA LEU A 25 -1.68 -0.22 -2.26
C LEU A 25 -0.16 -0.32 -2.10
N VAL A 26 0.35 0.11 -0.94
CA VAL A 26 1.79 0.06 -0.64
C VAL A 26 2.29 -1.38 -0.68
N ALA A 27 1.53 -2.33 -0.13
CA ALA A 27 1.87 -3.76 -0.16
C ALA A 27 1.86 -4.39 -1.56
N GLN A 28 1.12 -3.81 -2.52
CA GLN A 28 1.02 -4.34 -3.88
C GLN A 28 2.07 -3.75 -4.81
N ALA A 29 2.26 -2.43 -4.73
CA ALA A 29 3.05 -1.65 -5.68
C ALA A 29 4.53 -1.55 -5.29
N TYR A 30 4.85 -1.56 -3.99
CA TYR A 30 6.20 -1.32 -3.51
C TYR A 30 6.81 -2.57 -2.87
N THR A 31 8.06 -2.86 -3.24
CA THR A 31 8.90 -3.88 -2.58
C THR A 31 9.73 -3.28 -1.45
N SER A 32 10.02 -1.98 -1.54
CA SER A 32 10.67 -1.16 -0.54
C SER A 32 10.24 0.30 -0.76
N LEU A 33 10.07 1.06 0.31
CA LEU A 33 9.63 2.45 0.31
C LEU A 33 10.25 3.18 1.51
N ALA A 34 10.54 4.48 1.40
CA ALA A 34 10.99 5.25 2.57
C ALA A 34 9.88 5.38 3.62
N ALA A 35 10.24 5.31 4.89
CA ALA A 35 9.32 5.44 6.02
C ALA A 35 8.69 6.85 6.05
N ASP A 36 9.43 7.87 5.62
CA ASP A 36 8.95 9.24 5.46
C ASP A 36 7.83 9.36 4.42
N ASP A 37 7.99 8.74 3.24
CA ASP A 37 6.96 8.71 2.20
C ASP A 37 5.73 7.91 2.65
N PHE A 38 5.98 6.81 3.36
CA PHE A 38 4.91 6.00 3.93
C PHE A 38 4.08 6.78 4.95
N ALA A 39 4.75 7.50 5.86
CA ALA A 39 4.14 8.36 6.86
C ALA A 39 3.27 9.45 6.22
N ALA A 40 3.71 10.04 5.11
CA ALA A 40 2.94 11.02 4.34
C ALA A 40 1.65 10.44 3.76
N PHE A 41 1.63 9.17 3.31
CA PHE A 41 0.41 8.54 2.77
C PHE A 41 -0.64 8.21 3.83
N VAL A 42 -0.21 7.80 5.02
CA VAL A 42 -1.12 7.42 6.11
C VAL A 42 -1.45 8.58 7.05
N GLY A 43 -0.71 9.69 6.96
CA GLY A 43 -0.87 10.86 7.81
C GLY A 43 -0.43 10.62 9.25
N TYR A 44 0.57 9.76 9.46
CA TYR A 44 1.19 9.50 10.75
C TYR A 44 2.57 10.16 10.83
N SER A 45 3.11 10.28 12.04
CA SER A 45 4.55 10.49 12.21
C SER A 45 5.34 9.25 11.74
N VAL A 46 6.62 9.43 11.42
CA VAL A 46 7.48 8.33 10.94
C VAL A 46 7.53 7.20 11.97
N GLU A 47 7.59 7.56 13.26
CA GLU A 47 7.64 6.62 14.38
C GLU A 47 6.35 5.79 14.48
N GLU A 48 5.19 6.43 14.38
CA GLU A 48 3.89 5.77 14.39
C GLU A 48 3.69 4.88 13.16
N ALA A 49 4.14 5.35 12.00
CA ALA A 49 4.03 4.62 10.74
C ALA A 49 4.87 3.33 10.78
N VAL A 50 6.12 3.41 11.23
CA VAL A 50 7.01 2.25 11.42
C VAL A 50 6.43 1.27 12.45
N LYS A 51 5.90 1.78 13.57
CA LYS A 51 5.23 0.93 14.57
C LYS A 51 4.03 0.19 13.99
N GLY A 52 3.21 0.87 13.19
CA GLY A 52 2.04 0.27 12.52
C GLY A 52 2.43 -0.79 11.49
N VAL A 53 3.51 -0.55 10.73
CA VAL A 53 4.11 -1.46 9.75
C VAL A 53 4.64 -2.74 10.42
N VAL A 54 5.40 -2.61 11.51
CA VAL A 54 5.90 -3.76 12.27
C VAL A 54 4.75 -4.56 12.88
N SER A 55 3.70 -3.89 13.39
CA SER A 55 2.49 -4.56 13.88
C SER A 55 1.71 -5.31 12.80
N GLN A 56 1.81 -4.88 11.54
CA GLN A 56 1.25 -5.56 10.36
C GLN A 56 2.12 -6.73 9.87
N GLY A 57 3.28 -6.96 10.49
CA GLY A 57 4.23 -8.01 10.10
C GLY A 57 5.05 -7.66 8.85
N TRP A 58 5.17 -6.37 8.54
CA TRP A 58 6.09 -5.86 7.51
C TRP A 58 7.47 -5.62 8.12
N GLN A 59 8.52 -5.65 7.29
CA GLN A 59 9.88 -5.32 7.74
C GLN A 59 10.09 -3.80 7.69
N ALA A 60 10.82 -3.28 8.67
CA ALA A 60 11.26 -1.89 8.67
C ALA A 60 12.73 -1.86 9.10
N ASP A 61 13.57 -1.25 8.28
CA ASP A 61 14.99 -1.06 8.55
C ASP A 61 15.20 0.34 9.16
N PRO A 62 15.49 0.43 10.47
CA PRO A 62 15.67 1.72 11.13
C PRO A 62 16.95 2.44 10.67
N ALA A 63 17.94 1.71 10.17
CA ALA A 63 19.21 2.27 9.69
C ALA A 63 19.09 2.99 8.33
N THR A 64 18.20 2.51 7.45
CA THR A 64 17.97 3.08 6.12
C THR A 64 16.64 3.85 6.03
N ARG A 65 15.84 3.82 7.10
CA ARG A 65 14.46 4.30 7.14
C ARG A 65 13.60 3.72 6.02
N MET A 66 13.82 2.46 5.68
CA MET A 66 13.05 1.79 4.64
C MET A 66 12.02 0.86 5.25
N VAL A 67 10.81 0.91 4.72
CA VAL A 67 9.72 -0.04 4.98
C VAL A 67 9.68 -1.04 3.82
N MET A 68 9.62 -2.31 4.16
CA MET A 68 9.49 -3.45 3.24
C MET A 68 8.14 -4.12 3.47
N PRO A 69 7.12 -3.73 2.70
CA PRO A 69 5.80 -4.32 2.81
C PRO A 69 5.83 -5.82 2.50
N LYS A 70 5.18 -6.61 3.34
CA LYS A 70 5.02 -8.03 3.06
C LYS A 70 3.94 -8.21 2.00
N LYS A 71 4.35 -8.49 0.76
CA LYS A 71 3.42 -8.74 -0.35
C LYS A 71 2.44 -9.86 0.05
N PRO A 72 1.11 -9.68 -0.14
CA PRO A 72 0.17 -10.79 0.02
C PRO A 72 0.62 -11.90 -0.94
N GLY A 73 0.82 -13.10 -0.38
CA GLY A 73 1.50 -14.20 -1.04
C GLY A 73 1.01 -14.38 -2.47
N ARG A 74 1.95 -14.35 -3.42
CA ARG A 74 1.74 -14.61 -4.85
C ARG A 74 1.16 -16.03 -5.12
N TRP A 75 0.99 -16.85 -4.08
CA TRP A 75 0.35 -18.17 -4.12
C TRP A 75 -1.18 -18.15 -4.08
N GLN A 76 -1.83 -16.99 -3.91
CA GLN A 76 -3.26 -16.87 -4.22
C GLN A 76 -3.55 -16.85 -5.73
N TYR A 77 -2.50 -16.74 -6.57
CA TYR A 77 -2.62 -16.81 -8.03
C TYR A 77 -2.40 -18.22 -8.61
N CYS A 78 -2.12 -19.24 -7.79
CA CYS A 78 -2.04 -20.62 -8.30
C CYS A 78 -3.41 -21.15 -8.75
N SER A 79 -4.52 -20.57 -8.28
CA SER A 79 -5.88 -20.87 -8.75
C SER A 79 -6.33 -20.01 -9.94
N LEU A 80 -5.58 -18.97 -10.34
CA LEU A 80 -5.93 -18.06 -11.44
C LEU A 80 -5.04 -18.20 -12.69
N GLN A 81 -4.01 -19.06 -12.67
CA GLN A 81 -3.23 -19.38 -13.89
C GLN A 81 -4.03 -20.16 -14.95
N LEU A 82 -5.26 -20.59 -14.67
CA LEU A 82 -6.14 -21.16 -15.71
C LEU A 82 -6.80 -20.09 -16.61
N PHE A 83 -6.93 -18.84 -16.16
CA PHE A 83 -7.56 -17.79 -16.98
C PHE A 83 -6.57 -17.12 -17.95
N THR A 84 -5.29 -16.97 -17.57
CA THR A 84 -4.30 -16.29 -18.42
C THR A 84 -3.69 -17.18 -19.51
N SER A 85 -3.82 -18.50 -19.42
CA SER A 85 -3.39 -19.40 -20.50
C SER A 85 -4.30 -19.30 -21.75
N VAL A 86 -5.54 -18.82 -21.59
CA VAL A 86 -6.49 -18.65 -22.71
C VAL A 86 -6.45 -17.24 -23.31
N LEU A 87 -6.13 -16.21 -22.53
CA LEU A 87 -6.28 -14.80 -22.94
C LEU A 87 -4.96 -14.05 -23.19
N LEU A 88 -3.84 -14.75 -23.41
CA LEU A 88 -2.55 -14.12 -23.77
C LEU A 88 -1.86 -14.58 -25.08
N PRO A 89 -2.49 -15.25 -26.07
CA PRO A 89 -1.79 -15.50 -27.34
C PRO A 89 -1.95 -14.37 -28.38
N LYS A 90 -2.58 -13.23 -28.05
CA LYS A 90 -2.92 -12.17 -29.04
C LYS A 90 -2.10 -10.88 -28.96
N LEU A 91 -1.09 -10.80 -28.10
CA LEU A 91 -0.27 -9.58 -27.92
C LEU A 91 1.22 -9.75 -28.28
N SER A 92 1.59 -10.86 -28.91
CA SER A 92 2.94 -11.11 -29.43
C SER A 92 3.07 -10.92 -30.95
N SER A 93 2.02 -10.49 -31.65
CA SER A 93 2.07 -10.16 -33.10
C SER A 93 2.02 -8.66 -33.39
N LEU A 94 2.41 -7.81 -32.43
CA LEU A 94 2.55 -6.37 -32.67
C LEU A 94 3.80 -5.82 -31.99
N GLN A 95 4.93 -6.45 -32.31
CA GLN A 95 6.27 -5.86 -32.28
C GLN A 95 7.05 -6.62 -33.35
N ASP A 96 7.53 -5.85 -34.34
CA ASP A 96 8.06 -6.26 -35.65
C ASP A 96 9.08 -7.40 -35.67
#